data_AF-A0A4R4W7Y1-F1
#
_entry.id   AF-A0A4R4W7Y1-F1
#
_cell.length_a   1.000
_cell.length_b   1.000
_cell.length_c   1.000
_cell.angle_alpha   90.00
_cell.angle_beta   90.00
_cell.angle_gamma   90.00
#
_symmetry.space_group_name_H-M   'P 1'
#
loop_
_entity.id
_entity.type
_entity.pdbx_description
1 polymer ?
#
loop_
_entity_poly.entity_id
_entity_poly.type
_entity_poly.pdbx_seq_one_letter_code
_entity_poly.pdbx_strand_id
1 'polypeptide(L)'
;MRAAYLEGRTIASLARDHGVSRGAIRTAVADLLPDHAAINEDSPAPELPVTLDMPGKVADFLRACELDPAEQEAPDQGVTVRRGQGYTLRVSAVPAVHLGLLARCQPFDGGQGAPAVPAQRKARREYENRVSALTPAGP
;
A
#
# COMPACT_ATOMS: atom_id res chain seq x y z
N MET A 1 -15.30 -18.44 -25.08
CA MET A 1 -14.59 -17.34 -24.40
C MET A 1 -15.13 -17.10 -22.99
N ARG A 2 -16.38 -16.62 -22.79
CA ARG A 2 -17.00 -16.43 -21.46
C ARG A 2 -16.99 -17.69 -20.58
N ALA A 3 -17.52 -18.82 -21.06
CA ALA A 3 -17.55 -20.08 -20.33
C ALA A 3 -16.14 -20.59 -19.97
N ALA A 4 -15.22 -20.63 -20.96
CA ALA A 4 -13.85 -21.08 -20.74
C ALA A 4 -13.06 -20.25 -19.70
N TYR A 5 -13.29 -18.93 -19.63
CA TYR A 5 -12.68 -18.09 -18.59
C TYR A 5 -13.27 -18.39 -17.20
N LEU A 6 -14.59 -18.58 -17.11
CA LEU A 6 -15.26 -19.02 -15.87
C LEU A 6 -14.89 -20.45 -15.44
N GLU A 7 -14.47 -21.29 -16.38
CA GLU A 7 -13.89 -22.63 -16.14
C GLU A 7 -12.41 -22.57 -15.71
N GLY A 8 -11.85 -21.39 -15.45
CA GLY A 8 -10.51 -21.20 -14.91
C GLY A 8 -9.38 -21.18 -15.95
N ARG A 9 -9.69 -21.06 -17.25
CA ARG A 9 -8.65 -20.94 -18.29
C ARG A 9 -8.00 -19.56 -18.25
N THR A 10 -6.67 -19.54 -18.24
CA THR A 10 -5.90 -18.28 -18.20
C THR A 10 -6.01 -17.50 -19.52
N ILE A 11 -5.90 -16.17 -19.42
CA ILE A 11 -5.88 -15.24 -20.57
C ILE A 11 -4.81 -15.66 -21.62
N ALA A 12 -3.67 -16.17 -21.16
CA ALA A 12 -2.59 -16.61 -22.02
C ALA A 12 -2.89 -17.93 -22.77
N SER A 13 -3.67 -18.85 -22.18
CA SER A 13 -4.16 -20.04 -22.89
C SER A 13 -5.16 -19.63 -23.96
N LEU A 14 -6.13 -18.80 -23.60
CA LEU A 14 -7.16 -18.31 -24.51
C LEU A 14 -6.56 -17.56 -25.70
N ALA A 15 -5.54 -16.73 -25.48
CA ALA A 15 -4.82 -16.03 -26.54
C ALA A 15 -4.17 -16.99 -27.55
N ARG A 16 -3.58 -18.09 -27.07
CA ARG A 16 -2.94 -19.10 -27.93
C ARG A 16 -3.97 -19.90 -28.72
N ASP A 17 -5.04 -20.34 -28.06
CA ASP A 17 -6.10 -21.14 -28.67
C ASP A 17 -6.88 -20.36 -29.75
N HIS A 18 -7.04 -19.05 -29.54
CA HIS A 18 -7.76 -18.16 -30.45
C HIS A 18 -6.85 -17.40 -31.43
N GLY A 19 -5.52 -17.54 -31.33
CA GLY A 19 -4.57 -16.86 -32.23
C GLY A 19 -4.60 -15.33 -32.15
N VAL A 20 -4.99 -14.75 -31.00
CA VAL A 20 -5.13 -13.30 -30.81
C VAL A 20 -4.25 -12.79 -29.66
N SER A 21 -4.06 -11.48 -29.59
CA SER A 21 -3.28 -10.88 -28.51
C SER A 21 -3.99 -11.01 -27.16
N ARG A 22 -3.21 -11.10 -26.08
CA ARG A 22 -3.76 -11.12 -24.70
C ARG A 22 -4.58 -9.87 -24.39
N GLY A 23 -4.21 -8.72 -24.97
CA GLY A 23 -4.97 -7.47 -24.85
C GLY A 23 -6.37 -7.60 -25.45
N ALA A 24 -6.49 -8.19 -26.64
CA ALA A 24 -7.78 -8.46 -27.27
C ALA A 24 -8.66 -9.41 -26.44
N ILE A 25 -8.05 -10.44 -25.83
CA ILE A 25 -8.76 -11.32 -24.88
C ILE A 25 -9.26 -10.53 -23.67
N ARG A 26 -8.45 -9.63 -23.08
CA ARG A 26 -8.86 -8.80 -21.93
C ARG A 26 -10.05 -7.90 -22.26
N THR A 27 -10.01 -7.22 -23.40
CA THR A 27 -11.13 -6.38 -23.85
C THR A 27 -12.39 -7.21 -24.02
N ALA A 28 -12.31 -8.35 -24.71
CA ALA A 28 -13.47 -9.21 -24.90
C ALA A 28 -13.99 -9.82 -23.58
N VAL A 29 -13.13 -10.11 -22.61
CA VAL A 29 -13.55 -10.54 -21.27
C VAL A 29 -14.25 -9.40 -20.53
N ALA A 30 -13.72 -8.17 -20.58
CA ALA A 30 -14.37 -7.01 -19.97
C ALA A 30 -15.76 -6.73 -20.57
N ASP A 31 -15.91 -6.88 -21.88
CA ASP A 31 -17.20 -6.70 -22.57
C ASP A 31 -18.22 -7.80 -22.22
N LEU A 32 -17.76 -9.04 -22.03
CA LEU A 32 -18.62 -10.21 -21.80
C LEU A 32 -18.88 -10.51 -20.31
N LEU A 33 -18.06 -9.95 -19.42
CA LEU A 33 -18.08 -10.19 -17.97
C LEU A 33 -17.75 -8.89 -17.20
N PRO A 34 -18.66 -7.90 -17.23
CA PRO A 34 -18.43 -6.59 -16.62
C PRO A 34 -18.19 -6.67 -15.11
N ASP A 35 -18.84 -7.59 -14.41
CA ASP A 35 -18.67 -7.80 -12.96
C ASP A 35 -17.38 -8.55 -12.60
N HIS A 36 -16.67 -9.11 -13.59
CA HIS A 36 -15.47 -9.93 -13.39
C HIS A 36 -14.17 -9.18 -13.73
N ALA A 37 -14.27 -7.99 -14.32
CA ALA A 37 -13.15 -7.14 -14.69
C ALA A 37 -12.31 -6.62 -13.50
N ALA A 38 -12.84 -6.73 -12.27
CA ALA A 38 -12.16 -6.34 -11.03
C ALA A 38 -11.14 -7.38 -10.53
N ILE A 39 -11.16 -8.61 -11.06
CA ILE A 39 -10.15 -9.64 -10.77
C ILE A 39 -9.08 -9.59 -11.86
N ASN A 40 -8.59 -8.38 -12.17
CA ASN A 40 -7.40 -8.25 -13.00
C ASN A 40 -6.21 -8.63 -12.16
N GLU A 41 -5.47 -9.63 -12.62
CA GLU A 41 -4.06 -9.86 -12.31
C GLU A 41 -3.20 -8.72 -12.88
N ASP A 42 -3.49 -7.53 -12.40
CA ASP A 42 -2.59 -6.39 -12.31
C ASP A 42 -2.37 -6.10 -10.82
N SER A 43 -2.45 -7.15 -9.96
CA SER A 43 -1.66 -7.11 -8.74
C SER A 43 -0.22 -6.94 -9.22
N PRO A 44 0.43 -5.79 -8.97
CA PRO A 44 1.87 -5.70 -9.17
C PRO A 44 2.49 -6.89 -8.43
N ALA A 45 3.57 -7.45 -8.98
CA ALA A 45 4.31 -8.52 -8.31
C ALA A 45 4.42 -8.18 -6.82
N PRO A 46 4.13 -9.11 -5.89
CA PRO A 46 3.99 -8.80 -4.48
C PRO A 46 5.21 -8.00 -4.04
N GLU A 47 4.99 -6.72 -3.73
CA GLU A 47 6.07 -5.82 -3.38
C GLU A 47 6.75 -6.40 -2.14
N LEU A 48 8.06 -6.57 -2.19
CA LEU A 48 8.78 -7.17 -1.08
C LEU A 48 8.66 -6.26 0.15
N PRO A 49 8.42 -6.82 1.35
CA PRO A 49 8.43 -6.03 2.56
C PRO A 49 9.74 -5.28 2.73
N VAL A 50 9.64 -3.99 3.00
CA VAL A 50 10.77 -3.12 3.32
C VAL A 50 10.68 -2.73 4.79
N THR A 51 11.83 -2.60 5.43
CA THR A 51 11.88 -2.19 6.83
C THR A 51 12.19 -0.70 6.93
N LEU A 52 11.26 0.08 7.51
CA LEU A 52 11.44 1.49 7.79
C LEU A 52 11.39 1.78 9.30
N ASP A 53 12.22 2.72 9.74
CA ASP A 53 12.11 3.28 11.08
C ASP A 53 10.99 4.34 11.08
N MET A 54 9.93 4.10 11.85
CA MET A 54 8.80 5.00 12.05
C MET A 54 9.00 5.81 13.33
N PRO A 55 8.87 7.15 13.32
CA PRO A 55 8.94 7.95 14.54
C PRO A 55 7.85 7.55 15.55
N GLY A 56 8.19 7.47 16.85
CA GLY A 56 7.25 7.02 17.87
C GLY A 56 5.94 7.80 17.93
N LYS A 57 5.95 9.12 17.65
CA LYS A 57 4.72 9.92 17.57
C LYS A 57 3.78 9.48 16.45
N VAL A 58 4.33 9.03 15.32
CA VAL A 58 3.54 8.48 14.20
C VAL A 58 2.99 7.12 14.60
N ALA A 59 3.81 6.26 15.21
CA ALA A 59 3.38 4.95 15.70
C ALA A 59 2.27 5.04 16.75
N ASP A 60 2.41 5.92 17.75
CA ASP A 60 1.41 6.15 18.80
C ASP A 60 0.08 6.62 18.22
N PHE A 61 0.13 7.51 17.21
CA PHE A 61 -1.06 7.99 16.53
C PHE A 61 -1.75 6.88 15.72
N LEU A 62 -0.99 6.12 14.93
CA LEU A 62 -1.54 5.06 14.08
C LEU A 62 -2.18 3.93 14.90
N ARG A 63 -1.62 3.59 16.07
CA ARG A 63 -2.23 2.63 17.00
C ARG A 63 -3.56 3.10 17.61
N ALA A 64 -3.81 4.41 17.61
CA ALA A 64 -5.06 4.99 18.08
C ALA A 64 -6.07 5.20 16.94
N CYS A 65 -5.68 4.98 15.68
CA CYS A 65 -6.54 5.09 14.52
C CYS A 65 -7.20 3.74 14.19
N GLU A 66 -8.39 3.81 13.61
CA GLU A 66 -8.99 2.65 12.93
C GLU A 66 -8.31 2.45 11.58
N LEU A 67 -7.61 1.33 11.45
CA LEU A 67 -6.81 0.95 10.29
C LEU A 67 -7.39 -0.33 9.68
N ASP A 68 -7.15 -0.54 8.38
CA ASP A 68 -7.45 -1.83 7.76
C ASP A 68 -6.51 -2.92 8.31
N PRO A 69 -6.88 -4.22 8.28
CA PRO A 69 -6.10 -5.28 8.93
C PRO A 69 -4.61 -5.31 8.54
N ALA A 70 -4.30 -5.09 7.26
CA ALA A 70 -2.92 -5.07 6.76
C ALA A 70 -2.13 -3.83 7.25
N GLU A 71 -2.81 -2.68 7.40
CA GLU A 71 -2.22 -1.46 7.96
C GLU A 71 -2.03 -1.58 9.47
N GLN A 72 -2.91 -2.29 10.17
CA GLN A 72 -2.81 -2.52 11.61
C GLN A 72 -1.72 -3.52 12.00
N GLU A 73 -1.56 -4.60 11.24
CA GLU A 73 -0.56 -5.65 11.50
C GLU A 73 0.88 -5.07 11.52
N ALA A 74 1.17 -4.11 10.64
CA ALA A 74 2.50 -3.54 10.49
C ALA A 74 3.05 -2.83 11.76
N PRO A 75 2.35 -1.87 12.38
CA PRO A 75 2.76 -1.27 13.65
C PRO A 75 2.63 -2.21 14.86
N ASP A 76 1.78 -3.24 14.79
CA ASP A 76 1.59 -4.23 15.86
C ASP A 76 2.77 -5.22 15.92
N GLN A 77 3.27 -5.67 14.78
CA GLN A 77 4.49 -6.50 14.66
C GLN A 77 5.79 -5.68 14.73
N GLY A 78 5.68 -4.36 14.83
CA GLY A 78 6.83 -3.45 14.83
C GLY A 78 7.73 -3.59 16.06
N VAL A 79 9.05 -3.46 15.87
CA VAL A 79 10.03 -3.56 16.95
C VAL A 79 10.39 -2.17 17.49
N THR A 80 10.11 -1.93 18.76
CA THR A 80 10.45 -0.65 19.41
C THR A 80 11.95 -0.54 19.67
N VAL A 81 12.57 0.53 19.18
CA VAL A 81 13.98 0.89 19.45
C VAL A 81 14.01 2.19 20.25
N ARG A 82 14.56 2.15 21.47
CA ARG A 82 14.69 3.33 22.33
C ARG A 82 15.79 4.28 21.82
N ARG A 83 15.49 5.57 21.73
CA ARG A 83 16.40 6.63 21.25
C ARG A 83 16.22 7.89 22.10
N GLY A 84 17.06 8.07 23.12
CA GLY A 84 16.98 9.23 24.02
C GLY A 84 15.61 9.35 24.69
N GLN A 85 15.00 10.54 24.66
CA GLN A 85 13.66 10.80 25.21
C GLN A 85 12.50 10.24 24.36
N GLY A 86 12.79 9.60 23.23
CA GLY A 86 11.79 9.04 22.33
C GLY A 86 12.09 7.60 21.92
N TYR A 87 11.34 7.12 20.95
CA TYR A 87 11.58 5.82 20.33
C TYR A 87 11.28 5.88 18.83
N THR A 88 11.85 4.94 18.10
CA THR A 88 11.48 4.64 16.72
C THR A 88 10.90 3.22 16.70
N LEU A 89 9.82 3.01 15.97
CA LEU A 89 9.25 1.71 15.72
C LEU A 89 9.79 1.20 14.39
N ARG A 90 10.51 0.08 14.38
CA ARG A 90 10.96 -0.55 13.15
C ARG A 90 9.82 -1.39 12.59
N VAL A 91 9.27 -0.96 11.47
CA VAL A 91 8.09 -1.56 10.84
C VAL A 91 8.54 -2.20 9.52
N SER A 92 8.19 -3.46 9.30
CA SER A 92 8.43 -4.17 8.05
C SER A 92 7.10 -4.39 7.34
N ALA A 93 6.89 -3.71 6.22
CA ALA A 93 5.66 -3.82 5.45
C ALA A 93 5.95 -3.57 3.96
N VAL A 94 5.00 -3.92 3.10
CA VAL A 94 5.10 -3.58 1.68
C VAL A 94 5.02 -2.04 1.49
N PRO A 95 5.70 -1.45 0.50
CA PRO A 95 5.67 0.00 0.25
C PRO A 95 4.27 0.60 0.20
N ALA A 96 3.29 -0.10 -0.41
CA ALA A 96 1.89 0.33 -0.41
C ALA A 96 1.31 0.56 1.01
N VAL A 97 1.63 -0.31 1.97
CA VAL A 97 1.19 -0.15 3.37
C VAL A 97 1.90 1.04 4.02
N HIS A 98 3.19 1.24 3.75
CA HIS A 98 3.91 2.42 4.25
C HIS A 98 3.28 3.74 3.75
N LEU A 99 2.87 3.79 2.49
CA LEU A 99 2.16 4.92 1.88
C LEU A 99 0.78 5.13 2.51
N GLY A 100 0.01 4.05 2.73
CA GLY A 100 -1.29 4.10 3.42
C GLY A 100 -1.16 4.67 4.83
N LEU A 101 -0.24 4.13 5.64
CA LEU A 101 0.06 4.63 6.99
C LEU A 101 0.49 6.11 6.98
N LEU A 102 1.27 6.54 5.99
CA LEU A 102 1.64 7.94 5.83
C LEU A 102 0.41 8.83 5.53
N ALA A 103 -0.49 8.37 4.68
CA ALA A 103 -1.72 9.10 4.35
C ALA A 103 -2.64 9.26 5.57
N ARG A 104 -2.76 8.23 6.42
CA ARG A 104 -3.51 8.31 7.70
C ARG A 104 -2.98 9.42 8.62
N CYS A 105 -1.70 9.77 8.51
CA CYS A 105 -1.07 10.83 9.29
C CYS A 105 -1.39 12.25 8.80
N GLN A 106 -2.26 12.43 7.79
CA GLN A 106 -2.68 13.75 7.31
C GLN A 106 -3.07 14.74 8.44
N PRO A 107 -3.79 14.34 9.52
CA PRO A 107 -4.17 15.25 10.60
C PRO A 107 -3.00 15.94 11.31
N PHE A 108 -1.76 15.45 11.18
CA PHE A 108 -0.58 16.10 11.74
C PHE A 108 -0.28 17.46 11.10
N ASP A 109 -0.75 17.73 9.88
CA ASP A 109 -0.62 19.04 9.23
C ASP A 109 -1.56 20.10 9.81
N GLY A 110 -2.51 19.68 10.66
CA GLY A 110 -3.53 20.54 11.25
C GLY A 110 -4.79 20.53 10.39
N GLY A 111 -5.89 21.01 10.98
CA GLY A 111 -7.19 20.99 10.34
C GLY A 111 -8.05 22.19 10.73
N GLN A 112 -9.29 22.20 10.27
CA GLN A 112 -10.27 23.24 10.58
C GLN A 112 -10.53 23.26 12.10
N GLY A 113 -9.91 24.21 12.81
CA GLY A 113 -10.12 24.45 14.24
C GLY A 113 -9.05 23.91 15.19
N ALA A 114 -8.01 23.20 14.71
CA ALA A 114 -6.92 22.71 15.56
C ALA A 114 -5.55 23.04 14.96
N PRO A 115 -4.68 23.78 15.67
CA PRO A 115 -3.35 24.11 15.17
C PRO A 115 -2.48 22.84 15.15
N ALA A 116 -1.72 22.67 14.06
CA ALA A 116 -0.76 21.58 13.99
C ALA A 116 0.32 21.70 15.05
N VAL A 117 0.54 20.61 15.78
CA VAL A 117 1.59 20.51 16.80
C VAL A 117 2.95 20.35 16.09
N PRO A 118 3.94 21.24 16.33
CA PRO A 118 5.22 21.22 15.60
C PRO A 118 5.94 19.88 15.63
N ALA A 119 5.90 19.20 16.78
CA ALA A 119 6.54 17.91 16.94
C ALA A 119 5.83 16.76 16.19
N GLN A 120 4.51 16.85 15.96
CA GLN A 120 3.77 15.91 15.12
C GLN A 120 4.13 16.12 13.64
N ARG A 121 4.10 17.37 13.15
CA ARG A 121 4.55 17.70 11.78
C ARG A 121 5.96 17.19 11.49
N LYS A 122 6.89 17.42 12.42
CA LYS A 122 8.26 16.93 12.29
C LYS A 122 8.30 15.39 12.16
N ALA A 123 7.57 14.69 13.02
CA ALA A 123 7.52 13.23 13.01
C ALA A 123 6.91 12.69 11.70
N ARG A 124 5.81 13.27 11.21
CA ARG A 124 5.27 12.89 9.90
C ARG A 124 6.27 13.15 8.79
N ARG A 125 6.88 14.33 8.74
CA ARG A 125 7.83 14.69 7.67
C ARG A 125 9.06 13.77 7.66
N GLU A 126 9.53 13.35 8.83
CA GLU A 126 10.61 12.37 8.94
C GLU A 126 10.18 11.00 8.38
N TYR A 127 8.95 10.57 8.64
CA TYR A 127 8.42 9.32 8.07
C TYR A 127 8.21 9.45 6.55
N GLU A 128 7.62 10.54 6.08
CA GLU A 128 7.45 10.86 4.66
C GLU A 128 8.78 10.80 3.91
N ASN A 129 9.83 11.43 4.43
CA ASN A 129 11.16 11.38 3.81
C ASN A 129 11.69 9.95 3.66
N ARG A 130 11.41 9.06 4.63
CA ARG A 130 11.82 7.66 4.58
C ARG A 130 11.01 6.86 3.58
N VAL A 131 9.70 7.10 3.51
CA VAL A 131 8.81 6.46 2.54
C VAL A 131 9.14 6.91 1.12
N SER A 132 9.35 8.22 0.90
CA SER A 132 9.75 8.76 -0.40
C SER A 132 11.11 8.25 -0.90
N ALA A 133 12.01 7.85 0.01
CA ALA A 133 13.26 7.22 -0.35
C ALA A 133 13.11 5.76 -0.84
N LEU A 134 11.94 5.14 -0.65
CA LEU A 134 11.63 3.82 -1.22
C LEU A 134 11.33 3.88 -2.72
N THR A 135 10.77 5.00 -3.18
CA THR A 135 10.48 5.21 -4.60
C THR A 135 11.77 5.63 -5.29
N PRO A 136 12.37 4.79 -6.16
CA PRO A 136 13.48 5.27 -6.96
C PRO A 136 12.98 6.47 -7.77
N ALA A 137 13.65 7.62 -7.64
CA ALA A 137 13.51 8.69 -8.61
C ALA A 137 13.82 8.04 -9.97
N GLY A 138 12.80 7.93 -10.84
CA GLY A 138 12.98 7.36 -12.17
C GLY A 138 14.09 8.10 -12.93
N PRO A 139 14.82 7.41 -13.83
CA PRO A 139 15.85 8.04 -14.65
C PRO A 139 15.30 9.17 -15.53
#